data_AF-A0AAD6VXU4-F1
#
_entry.id   AF-A0AAD6VXU4-F1
#
_cell.length_a   1.000
_cell.length_b   1.000
_cell.length_c   1.000
_cell.angle_alpha   90.00
_cell.angle_beta   90.00
_cell.angle_gamma   90.00
#
_symmetry.space_group_name_H-M   'P 1'
#
loop_
_entity.id
_entity.type
_entity.pdbx_description
1 polymer ?
#
loop_
_entity_poly.entity_id
_entity_poly.type
_entity_poly.pdbx_seq_one_letter_code
_entity_poly.pdbx_strand_id
1 'polypeptide(L)'
;MVALYRCRGHVFYFTLALVLAWALAKLQSNWDKHWNRNRNREDMEEFPALGAIAFAYSYSVILIEIQDTVKSPPAESKTMKKAARISIVVTTTFYMLCGCMGYAAFGDLAPGNLLTGFGFYNPYWLVDIANAAIVIHLVGAYQVFCQPLFAFIEKWANQKWPGSYFITKEFNIAVPGFGLYKLNLFRLVWRTIFVILTTVISMLLPFFNDVVGILGALGFWPLTVYFPVEMYIVQKKIPKWSTRWICLQILSMACLVISLVAVAGSLAGVVLDLKAYKPFKTSY
;
A
#
# COMPACT_ATOMS: atom_id res chain seq x y z
N MET A 1 17.38 3.99 12.81
CA MET A 1 18.67 3.25 12.67
C MET A 1 18.58 1.77 13.06
N VAL A 2 17.71 1.35 14.00
CA VAL A 2 17.52 -0.07 14.36
C VAL A 2 16.91 -0.91 13.21
N ALA A 3 15.99 -0.33 12.42
CA ALA A 3 15.44 -0.97 11.21
C ALA A 3 16.49 -1.18 10.10
N LEU A 4 17.46 -0.25 9.97
CA LEU A 4 18.56 -0.34 8.99
C LEU A 4 19.59 -1.40 9.39
N TYR A 5 19.85 -1.58 10.69
CA TYR A 5 20.79 -2.61 11.17
C TYR A 5 20.24 -4.04 11.05
N ARG A 6 18.91 -4.22 11.08
CA ARG A 6 18.25 -5.52 10.85
C ARG A 6 18.09 -5.87 9.35
N CYS A 7 18.51 -4.96 8.46
CA CYS A 7 18.40 -5.09 7.01
C CYS A 7 19.57 -5.85 6.35
N ARG A 8 20.64 -6.20 7.09
CA ARG A 8 21.79 -6.96 6.55
C ARG A 8 21.42 -8.39 6.09
N GLY A 9 20.26 -8.89 6.51
CA GLY A 9 19.69 -10.17 6.09
C GLY A 9 18.95 -10.19 4.74
N HIS A 10 18.81 -9.05 4.07
CA HIS A 10 17.71 -8.89 3.09
C HIS A 10 18.15 -8.78 1.64
N VAL A 11 19.45 -8.79 1.33
CA VAL A 11 19.97 -8.56 -0.02
C VAL A 11 19.44 -9.56 -1.06
N PHE A 12 19.31 -10.84 -0.70
CA PHE A 12 18.81 -11.88 -1.62
C PHE A 12 17.31 -11.71 -1.96
N TYR A 13 16.50 -11.37 -0.97
CA TYR A 13 15.07 -11.04 -1.15
C TYR A 13 14.87 -9.73 -1.88
N PHE A 14 15.75 -8.76 -1.64
CA PHE A 14 15.75 -7.47 -2.30
C PHE A 14 16.00 -7.65 -3.80
N THR A 15 16.96 -8.49 -4.21
CA THR A 15 17.24 -8.77 -5.62
C THR A 15 16.11 -9.53 -6.32
N LEU A 16 15.49 -10.52 -5.67
CA LEU A 16 14.36 -11.26 -6.24
C LEU A 16 13.11 -10.37 -6.36
N ALA A 17 12.82 -9.57 -5.34
CA ALA A 17 11.73 -8.60 -5.35
C ALA A 17 11.96 -7.50 -6.41
N LEU A 18 13.20 -7.06 -6.62
CA LEU A 18 13.55 -6.09 -7.67
C LEU A 18 13.31 -6.65 -9.08
N VAL A 19 13.75 -7.89 -9.35
CA VAL A 19 13.56 -8.53 -10.66
C VAL A 19 12.08 -8.79 -10.93
N LEU A 20 11.34 -9.25 -9.92
CA LEU A 20 9.90 -9.49 -10.04
C LEU A 20 9.11 -8.17 -10.15
N ALA A 21 9.46 -7.14 -9.37
CA ALA A 21 8.84 -5.82 -9.48
C ALA A 21 9.12 -5.16 -10.83
N TRP A 22 10.33 -5.32 -11.39
CA TRP A 22 10.66 -4.81 -12.73
C TRP A 22 9.90 -5.57 -13.83
N ALA A 23 9.81 -6.89 -13.73
CA ALA A 23 9.00 -7.70 -14.65
C ALA A 23 7.52 -7.35 -14.57
N LEU A 24 6.98 -7.18 -13.35
CA LEU A 24 5.60 -6.77 -13.09
C LEU A 24 5.31 -5.36 -13.59
N ALA A 25 6.19 -4.38 -13.35
CA ALA A 25 6.02 -3.01 -13.83
C ALA A 25 6.00 -2.94 -15.36
N LYS A 26 6.84 -3.74 -16.03
CA LYS A 26 6.89 -3.82 -17.50
C LYS A 26 5.68 -4.56 -18.08
N LEU A 27 5.20 -5.59 -17.39
CA LEU A 27 3.94 -6.25 -17.71
C LEU A 27 2.77 -5.27 -17.55
N GLN A 28 2.61 -4.63 -16.39
CA GLN A 28 1.53 -3.68 -16.10
C GLN A 28 1.49 -2.53 -17.11
N SER A 29 2.65 -1.94 -17.45
CA SER A 29 2.75 -0.87 -18.44
C SER A 29 2.31 -1.32 -19.85
N ASN A 30 2.55 -2.57 -20.22
CA ASN A 30 2.11 -3.12 -21.51
C ASN A 30 0.62 -3.50 -21.50
N TRP A 31 0.09 -3.96 -20.37
CA TRP A 31 -1.33 -4.29 -20.20
C TRP A 31 -2.21 -3.03 -20.19
N ASP A 32 -1.78 -1.96 -19.51
CA ASP A 32 -2.52 -0.70 -19.44
C ASP A 32 -2.66 -0.01 -20.81
N LYS A 33 -1.67 -0.18 -21.71
CA LYS A 33 -1.74 0.36 -23.09
C LYS A 33 -2.84 -0.27 -23.94
N HIS A 34 -3.24 -1.51 -23.64
CA HIS A 34 -4.23 -2.25 -24.41
C HIS A 34 -5.67 -2.01 -23.92
N TRP A 35 -5.86 -1.49 -22.69
CA TRP A 35 -7.17 -1.48 -22.02
C TRP A 35 -7.91 -0.13 -22.01
N ASN A 36 -7.57 0.79 -22.92
CA ASN A 36 -8.28 2.07 -23.00
C ASN A 36 -9.40 2.06 -24.06
N ARG A 37 -10.52 1.39 -23.74
CA ARG A 37 -11.78 1.56 -24.48
C ARG A 37 -13.00 0.98 -23.73
N ASN A 38 -13.83 1.84 -23.12
CA ASN A 38 -15.30 1.75 -23.20
C ASN A 38 -15.98 2.98 -22.54
N ARG A 39 -16.82 3.65 -23.34
CA ARG A 39 -17.40 4.99 -23.14
C ARG A 39 -18.72 5.02 -22.33
N ASN A 40 -18.99 4.00 -21.51
CA ASN A 40 -20.25 3.87 -20.76
C ASN A 40 -20.02 3.84 -19.23
N ARG A 41 -18.92 4.42 -18.74
CA ARG A 41 -18.40 4.26 -17.36
C ARG A 41 -18.63 5.45 -16.42
N GLU A 42 -19.16 6.57 -16.89
CA GLU A 42 -19.08 7.86 -16.18
C GLU A 42 -19.73 7.83 -14.78
N ASP A 43 -20.86 7.11 -14.61
CA ASP A 43 -21.66 7.17 -13.38
C ASP A 43 -21.08 6.38 -12.18
N MET A 44 -20.16 5.44 -12.42
CA MET A 44 -19.63 4.54 -11.36
C MET A 44 -18.14 4.75 -11.05
N GLU A 45 -17.41 5.56 -11.82
CA GLU A 45 -15.98 5.83 -11.59
C GLU A 45 -15.73 6.73 -10.37
N GLU A 46 -16.72 7.51 -9.94
CA GLU A 46 -16.63 8.40 -8.77
C GLU A 46 -16.45 7.62 -7.45
N PHE A 47 -17.04 6.43 -7.33
CA PHE A 47 -17.02 5.65 -6.08
C PHE A 47 -15.66 4.98 -5.79
N PRO A 48 -14.99 4.31 -6.76
CA PRO A 48 -13.61 3.87 -6.60
C PRO A 48 -12.65 5.01 -6.26
N ALA A 49 -12.87 6.21 -6.82
CA ALA A 49 -12.03 7.37 -6.54
C ALA A 49 -12.06 7.79 -5.05
N LEU A 50 -13.22 7.70 -4.39
CA LEU A 50 -13.32 7.91 -2.94
C LEU A 50 -12.48 6.89 -2.16
N GLY A 51 -12.49 5.62 -2.58
CA GLY A 51 -11.64 4.58 -2.01
C GLY A 51 -10.15 4.84 -2.22
N ALA A 52 -9.76 5.34 -3.40
CA ALA A 52 -8.38 5.72 -3.70
C ALA A 52 -7.90 6.91 -2.86
N ILE A 53 -8.75 7.91 -2.64
CA ILE A 53 -8.47 9.02 -1.70
C ILE A 53 -8.30 8.46 -0.28
N ALA A 54 -9.20 7.58 0.16
CA ALA A 54 -9.11 6.97 1.49
C ALA A 54 -7.82 6.17 1.68
N PHE A 55 -7.39 5.43 0.65
CA PHE A 55 -6.12 4.72 0.63
C PHE A 55 -4.93 5.66 0.72
N ALA A 56 -4.94 6.75 -0.06
CA ALA A 56 -3.88 7.75 -0.12
C ALA A 56 -3.59 8.43 1.24
N TYR A 57 -4.58 8.50 2.13
CA TYR A 57 -4.42 9.04 3.49
C TYR A 57 -4.31 7.96 4.58
N SER A 58 -4.15 6.69 4.22
CA SER A 58 -4.09 5.57 5.18
C SER A 58 -2.70 5.36 5.81
N TYR A 59 -2.11 6.41 6.40
CA TYR A 59 -0.80 6.33 7.07
C TYR A 59 -0.88 5.84 8.52
N SER A 60 -2.09 5.65 9.05
CA SER A 60 -2.36 5.22 10.43
C SER A 60 -1.70 3.88 10.78
N VAL A 61 -1.60 2.96 9.81
CA VAL A 61 -1.05 1.60 9.97
C VAL A 61 0.43 1.61 10.37
N ILE A 62 1.22 2.55 9.84
CA ILE A 62 2.67 2.64 10.10
C ILE A 62 3.01 3.72 11.13
N LEU A 63 2.04 4.57 11.49
CA LEU A 63 2.25 5.70 12.40
C LEU A 63 2.86 5.28 13.73
N ILE A 64 2.34 4.19 14.32
CA ILE A 64 2.78 3.69 15.64
C ILE A 64 4.23 3.19 15.57
N GLU A 65 4.58 2.45 14.52
CA GLU A 65 5.95 1.96 14.30
C GLU A 65 6.93 3.13 14.11
N ILE A 66 6.54 4.17 13.38
CA ILE A 66 7.38 5.37 13.24
C ILE A 66 7.52 6.04 14.62
N GLN A 67 6.40 6.22 15.34
CA GLN A 67 6.39 6.88 16.63
C GLN A 67 7.29 6.17 17.66
N ASP A 68 7.28 4.84 17.71
CA ASP A 68 8.12 4.02 18.60
C ASP A 68 9.62 4.19 18.33
N THR A 69 10.00 4.64 17.13
CA THR A 69 11.40 4.89 16.76
C THR A 69 11.87 6.33 16.96
N VAL A 70 10.95 7.27 17.23
CA VAL A 70 11.29 8.68 17.41
C VAL A 70 12.00 8.87 18.74
N LYS A 71 13.16 9.55 18.72
CA LYS A 71 13.94 9.80 19.93
C LYS A 71 13.26 10.86 20.80
N SER A 72 13.12 10.56 22.09
CA SER A 72 12.76 11.51 23.14
C SER A 72 14.04 12.03 23.85
N PRO A 73 14.12 13.31 24.29
CA PRO A 73 13.13 14.40 24.23
C PRO A 73 13.15 15.24 22.93
N PRO A 74 12.06 15.97 22.57
CA PRO A 74 10.76 16.09 23.26
C PRO A 74 9.88 14.85 23.08
N ALA A 75 8.77 14.75 23.82
CA ALA A 75 7.85 13.60 23.74
C ALA A 75 7.49 13.24 22.29
N GLU A 76 7.60 11.96 21.96
CA GLU A 76 7.35 11.41 20.62
C GLU A 76 6.03 11.90 20.01
N SER A 77 4.96 11.96 20.81
CA SER A 77 3.64 12.44 20.37
C SER A 77 3.65 13.89 19.89
N LYS A 78 4.49 14.75 20.47
CA LYS A 78 4.62 16.16 20.06
C LYS A 78 5.35 16.28 18.73
N THR A 79 6.44 15.53 18.58
CA THR A 79 7.21 15.44 17.32
C THR A 79 6.35 14.84 16.21
N MET A 80 5.68 13.72 16.48
CA MET A 80 4.80 13.05 15.53
C MET A 80 3.60 13.91 15.14
N LYS A 81 2.99 14.65 16.07
CA LYS A 81 1.89 15.57 15.74
C LYS A 81 2.33 16.69 14.79
N LYS A 82 3.55 17.22 14.97
CA LYS A 82 4.11 18.23 14.06
C LYS A 82 4.42 17.60 12.70
N ALA A 83 5.09 16.45 12.68
CA ALA A 83 5.43 15.73 11.46
C ALA A 83 4.18 15.34 10.65
N ALA A 84 3.17 14.74 11.29
CA ALA A 84 1.91 14.37 10.66
C ALA A 84 1.18 15.58 10.05
N ARG A 85 1.13 16.72 10.78
CA ARG A 85 0.50 17.94 10.24
C ARG A 85 1.20 18.43 8.97
N ILE A 86 2.54 18.51 8.99
CA ILE A 86 3.31 18.93 7.83
C ILE A 86 3.12 17.94 6.68
N SER A 87 3.19 16.64 6.97
CA SER A 87 3.00 15.58 5.98
C SER A 87 1.64 15.68 5.30
N ILE A 88 0.55 15.84 6.06
CA ILE A 88 -0.79 15.97 5.49
C ILE A 88 -0.86 17.20 4.57
N VAL A 89 -0.39 18.37 5.02
CA VAL A 89 -0.43 19.60 4.21
C VAL A 89 0.36 19.44 2.90
N VAL A 90 1.57 18.88 2.97
CA VAL A 90 2.42 18.68 1.81
C VAL A 90 1.78 17.66 0.86
N THR A 91 1.34 16.52 1.38
CA THR A 91 0.73 15.44 0.58
C THR A 91 -0.57 15.90 -0.07
N THR A 92 -1.46 16.59 0.65
CA THR A 92 -2.69 17.14 0.09
C THR A 92 -2.41 18.16 -0.99
N THR A 93 -1.47 19.08 -0.76
CA THR A 93 -1.08 20.07 -1.79
C THR A 93 -0.56 19.36 -3.04
N PHE A 94 0.31 18.36 -2.88
CA PHE A 94 0.86 17.61 -4.00
C PHE A 94 -0.21 16.84 -4.77
N TYR A 95 -1.10 16.11 -4.10
CA TYR A 95 -2.19 15.37 -4.74
C TYR A 95 -3.18 16.28 -5.45
N MET A 96 -3.54 17.42 -4.85
CA MET A 96 -4.40 18.41 -5.51
C MET A 96 -3.72 18.99 -6.74
N LEU A 97 -2.43 19.33 -6.68
CA LEU A 97 -1.69 19.81 -7.84
C LEU A 97 -1.65 18.78 -8.97
N CYS A 98 -1.32 17.51 -8.66
CA CYS A 98 -1.31 16.43 -9.66
C CYS A 98 -2.70 16.18 -10.26
N GLY A 99 -3.76 16.17 -9.44
CA GLY A 99 -5.13 15.99 -9.90
C GLY A 99 -5.60 17.14 -10.79
N CYS A 100 -5.41 18.39 -10.35
CA CYS A 100 -5.82 19.57 -11.12
C CYS A 100 -5.04 19.70 -12.43
N MET A 101 -3.71 19.49 -12.42
CA MET A 101 -2.91 19.55 -13.64
C MET A 101 -3.22 18.38 -14.59
N GLY A 102 -3.43 17.17 -14.06
CA GLY A 102 -3.85 16.02 -14.86
C GLY A 102 -5.18 16.25 -15.56
N TYR A 103 -6.17 16.76 -14.82
CA TYR A 103 -7.47 17.13 -15.40
C TYR A 103 -7.35 18.29 -16.38
N ALA A 104 -6.54 19.32 -16.11
CA ALA A 104 -6.33 20.41 -17.05
C ALA A 104 -5.66 19.96 -18.37
N ALA A 105 -4.84 18.91 -18.33
CA ALA A 105 -4.15 18.38 -19.51
C ALA A 105 -5.01 17.39 -20.33
N PHE A 106 -5.80 16.55 -19.68
CA PHE A 106 -6.54 15.45 -20.34
C PHE A 106 -8.07 15.61 -20.33
N GLY A 107 -8.61 16.54 -19.53
CA GLY A 107 -10.04 16.71 -19.33
C GLY A 107 -10.72 15.45 -18.80
N ASP A 108 -11.94 15.20 -19.27
CA ASP A 108 -12.74 14.01 -18.95
C ASP A 108 -12.12 12.69 -19.45
N LEU A 109 -11.06 12.77 -20.27
CA LEU A 109 -10.32 11.62 -20.77
C LEU A 109 -9.07 11.29 -19.93
N ALA A 110 -8.93 11.89 -18.75
CA ALA A 110 -7.81 11.65 -17.85
C ALA A 110 -7.75 10.15 -17.46
N PRO A 111 -6.65 9.44 -17.78
CA PRO A 111 -6.53 8.04 -17.41
C PRO A 111 -6.25 7.92 -15.90
N GLY A 112 -6.76 6.85 -15.27
CA GLY A 112 -6.49 6.59 -13.84
C GLY A 112 -5.00 6.45 -13.50
N ASN A 113 -4.17 6.05 -14.47
CA ASN A 113 -2.71 6.19 -14.40
C ASN A 113 -2.25 7.26 -15.38
N LEU A 114 -1.88 8.45 -14.89
CA LEU A 114 -1.48 9.57 -15.76
C LEU A 114 -0.31 9.23 -16.70
N LEU A 115 0.58 8.32 -16.31
CA LEU A 115 1.73 7.93 -17.16
C LEU A 115 1.33 7.17 -18.42
N THR A 116 0.14 6.56 -18.46
CA THR A 116 -0.35 5.87 -19.65
C THR A 116 -0.93 6.83 -20.68
N GLY A 117 -1.42 8.00 -20.24
CA GLY A 117 -1.95 9.06 -21.11
C GLY A 117 -0.89 9.74 -21.98
N PHE A 118 0.36 9.78 -21.54
CA PHE A 118 1.47 10.40 -22.27
C PHE A 118 2.12 9.49 -23.33
N GLY A 119 1.67 8.24 -23.47
CA GLY A 119 2.28 7.24 -24.37
C GLY A 119 2.29 7.59 -25.87
N PHE A 120 1.60 8.66 -26.27
CA PHE A 120 1.51 9.15 -27.65
C PHE A 120 2.37 10.39 -27.94
N TYR A 121 2.93 11.05 -26.92
CA TYR A 121 3.64 12.31 -27.09
C TYR A 121 5.12 12.15 -26.68
N ASN A 122 6.02 12.32 -27.65
CA ASN A 122 7.47 12.39 -27.41
C ASN A 122 7.77 13.42 -26.31
N PRO A 123 8.61 13.09 -25.30
CA PRO A 123 9.68 12.09 -25.38
C PRO A 123 9.58 10.92 -24.36
N TYR A 124 9.84 9.70 -24.84
CA TYR A 124 9.77 8.45 -24.06
C TYR A 124 10.70 8.39 -22.83
N TRP A 125 11.83 9.10 -22.86
CA TRP A 125 12.79 9.09 -21.74
C TRP A 125 12.19 9.61 -20.43
N LEU A 126 11.25 10.56 -20.50
CA LEU A 126 10.64 11.14 -19.31
C LEU A 126 9.71 10.13 -18.63
N VAL A 127 8.96 9.37 -19.44
CA VAL A 127 8.12 8.26 -18.97
C VAL A 127 8.99 7.15 -18.37
N ASP A 128 10.14 6.84 -18.97
CA ASP A 128 11.07 5.85 -18.44
C ASP A 128 11.69 6.27 -17.10
N ILE A 129 12.07 7.54 -16.95
CA ILE A 129 12.56 8.07 -15.65
C ILE A 129 11.44 8.03 -14.61
N ALA A 130 10.21 8.39 -14.96
CA ALA A 130 9.07 8.33 -14.05
C ALA A 130 8.79 6.89 -13.59
N ASN A 131 8.81 5.93 -14.52
CA ASN A 131 8.68 4.50 -14.20
C ASN A 131 9.84 4.00 -13.32
N ALA A 132 11.07 4.44 -13.58
CA ALA A 132 12.22 4.09 -12.73
C ALA A 132 12.06 4.65 -11.30
N ALA A 133 11.58 5.89 -11.16
CA ALA A 133 11.30 6.50 -9.87
C ALA A 133 10.19 5.74 -9.11
N ILE A 134 9.13 5.32 -9.80
CA ILE A 134 8.07 4.47 -9.24
C ILE A 134 8.66 3.16 -8.73
N VAL A 135 9.52 2.48 -9.52
CA VAL A 135 10.16 1.23 -9.10
C VAL A 135 10.99 1.44 -7.83
N ILE A 136 11.83 2.47 -7.80
CA ILE A 136 12.66 2.79 -6.62
C ILE A 136 11.78 3.04 -5.39
N HIS A 137 10.71 3.83 -5.55
CA HIS A 137 9.75 4.12 -4.48
C HIS A 137 9.06 2.84 -3.98
N LEU A 138 8.52 2.02 -4.87
CA LEU A 138 7.79 0.78 -4.53
C LEU A 138 8.68 -0.24 -3.84
N VAL A 139 9.96 -0.34 -4.23
CA VAL A 139 10.93 -1.21 -3.56
C VAL A 139 11.13 -0.77 -2.11
N GLY A 140 11.30 0.54 -1.88
CA GLY A 140 11.41 1.09 -0.54
C GLY A 140 10.15 0.85 0.30
N ALA A 141 8.97 1.14 -0.28
CA ALA A 141 7.68 0.92 0.37
C ALA A 141 7.48 -0.56 0.74
N TYR A 142 7.72 -1.49 -0.19
CA TYR A 142 7.60 -2.92 0.04
C TYR A 142 8.42 -3.38 1.25
N GLN A 143 9.66 -2.89 1.39
CA GLN A 143 10.48 -3.20 2.56
C GLN A 143 9.85 -2.67 3.86
N VAL A 144 9.39 -1.42 3.90
CA VAL A 144 8.80 -0.84 5.11
C VAL A 144 7.53 -1.57 5.53
N PHE A 145 6.65 -1.92 4.58
CA PHE A 145 5.37 -2.59 4.87
C PHE A 145 5.51 -4.08 5.20
N CYS A 146 6.45 -4.80 4.58
CA CYS A 146 6.61 -6.24 4.83
C CYS A 146 7.29 -6.54 6.18
N GLN A 147 8.10 -5.61 6.70
CA GLN A 147 8.90 -5.85 7.92
C GLN A 147 8.04 -6.11 9.17
N PRO A 148 7.01 -5.29 9.49
CA PRO A 148 6.11 -5.58 10.61
C PRO A 148 5.39 -6.92 10.46
N LEU A 149 4.93 -7.24 9.23
CA LEU A 149 4.25 -8.50 8.94
C LEU A 149 5.16 -9.71 9.17
N PHE A 150 6.37 -9.68 8.64
CA PHE A 150 7.36 -10.73 8.85
C PHE A 150 7.73 -10.87 10.32
N ALA A 151 7.96 -9.75 11.03
CA ALA A 151 8.28 -9.76 12.44
C ALA A 151 7.14 -10.39 13.28
N PHE A 152 5.88 -10.06 12.96
CA PHE A 152 4.71 -10.61 13.66
C PHE A 152 4.60 -12.12 13.47
N ILE A 153 4.64 -12.61 12.22
CA ILE A 153 4.49 -14.02 11.90
C ILE A 153 5.67 -14.85 12.45
N GLU A 154 6.90 -14.35 12.31
CA GLU A 154 8.08 -15.01 12.84
C GLU A 154 8.07 -15.08 14.37
N LYS A 155 7.65 -14.01 15.06
CA LYS A 155 7.51 -14.01 16.51
C LYS A 155 6.43 -14.99 16.96
N TRP A 156 5.28 -14.98 16.31
CA TRP A 156 4.18 -15.89 16.61
C TRP A 156 4.57 -17.35 16.40
N ALA A 157 5.23 -17.68 15.27
CA ALA A 157 5.68 -19.04 14.99
C ALA A 157 6.70 -19.54 16.02
N ASN A 158 7.65 -18.68 16.43
CA ASN A 158 8.62 -19.01 17.48
C ASN A 158 7.96 -19.28 18.84
N GLN A 159 6.91 -18.52 19.18
CA GLN A 159 6.16 -18.71 20.42
C GLN A 159 5.26 -19.96 20.39
N LYS A 160 4.66 -20.26 19.24
CA LYS A 160 3.73 -21.38 19.09
C LYS A 160 4.45 -22.73 19.01
N TRP A 161 5.63 -22.78 18.39
CA TRP A 161 6.41 -24.02 18.20
C TRP A 161 7.87 -23.84 18.63
N PRO A 162 8.12 -23.61 19.94
CA PRO A 162 9.48 -23.37 20.44
C PRO A 162 10.41 -24.59 20.31
N GLY A 163 9.85 -25.80 20.28
CA GLY A 163 10.60 -27.05 20.12
C GLY A 163 10.94 -27.42 18.66
N SER A 164 10.43 -26.68 17.67
CA SER A 164 10.68 -27.01 16.26
C SER A 164 12.05 -26.52 15.81
N TYR A 165 12.93 -27.46 15.52
CA TYR A 165 14.27 -27.19 14.98
C TYR A 165 14.24 -26.33 13.71
N PHE A 166 13.23 -26.49 12.85
CA PHE A 166 13.07 -25.69 11.62
C PHE A 166 12.77 -24.21 11.90
N ILE A 167 12.06 -23.93 13.00
CA ILE A 167 11.59 -22.59 13.37
C ILE A 167 12.60 -21.87 14.25
N THR A 168 13.23 -22.55 15.20
CA THR A 168 14.10 -21.90 16.20
C THR A 168 15.59 -21.96 15.87
N LYS A 169 16.04 -22.88 15.00
CA LYS A 169 17.46 -22.98 14.69
C LYS A 169 17.96 -21.83 13.84
N GLU A 170 19.02 -21.18 14.32
CA GLU A 170 19.82 -20.24 13.56
C GLU A 170 21.12 -20.91 13.08
N PHE A 171 21.35 -20.88 11.77
CA PHE A 171 22.58 -21.32 11.12
C PHE A 171 23.44 -20.10 10.84
N ASN A 172 24.68 -20.10 11.33
CA ASN A 172 25.64 -19.05 11.01
C ASN A 172 26.36 -19.42 9.73
N ILE A 173 26.10 -18.69 8.65
CA ILE A 173 26.84 -18.81 7.39
C ILE A 173 27.76 -17.61 7.26
N ALA A 174 29.06 -17.84 7.13
CA ALA A 174 30.01 -16.77 6.82
C ALA A 174 29.86 -16.40 5.34
N VAL A 175 29.35 -15.21 5.06
CA VAL A 175 29.26 -14.70 3.69
C VAL A 175 30.52 -13.88 3.39
N PRO A 176 31.27 -14.20 2.31
CA PRO A 176 32.45 -13.42 1.94
C PRO A 176 32.11 -11.94 1.79
N GLY A 177 32.79 -11.07 2.57
CA GLY A 177 32.61 -9.61 2.52
C GLY A 177 31.48 -9.02 3.38
N PHE A 178 30.54 -9.81 3.91
CA PHE A 178 29.38 -9.31 4.68
C PHE A 178 29.29 -9.83 6.12
N GLY A 179 30.21 -10.70 6.54
CA GLY A 179 30.33 -11.20 7.91
C GLY A 179 29.48 -12.45 8.19
N LEU A 180 29.29 -12.74 9.49
CA LEU A 180 28.49 -13.88 9.96
C LEU A 180 27.01 -13.60 9.78
N TYR A 181 26.34 -14.45 9.00
CA TYR A 181 24.93 -14.33 8.67
C TYR A 181 24.12 -15.38 9.44
N LYS A 182 23.12 -14.95 10.21
CA LYS A 182 22.19 -15.83 10.93
C LYS A 182 20.98 -16.23 10.06
N LEU A 183 21.11 -17.34 9.32
CA LEU A 183 20.00 -17.92 8.55
C LEU A 183 19.07 -18.71 9.45
N ASN A 184 17.78 -18.58 9.20
CA ASN A 184 16.75 -19.41 9.81
C ASN A 184 15.91 -19.98 8.67
N LEU A 185 15.74 -21.30 8.64
CA LEU A 185 15.11 -21.99 7.51
C LEU A 185 13.64 -21.61 7.37
N PHE A 186 12.92 -21.45 8.50
CA PHE A 186 11.55 -20.95 8.48
C PHE A 186 11.46 -19.54 7.89
N ARG A 187 12.32 -18.59 8.34
CA ARG A 187 12.38 -17.24 7.77
C ARG A 187 12.61 -17.29 6.25
N LEU A 188 13.49 -18.19 5.80
CA LEU A 188 13.83 -18.31 4.40
C LEU A 188 12.62 -18.79 3.57
N VAL A 189 12.04 -19.93 3.95
CA VAL A 189 10.95 -20.57 3.21
C VAL A 189 9.70 -19.70 3.21
N TRP A 190 9.27 -19.20 4.36
CA TRP A 190 8.05 -18.39 4.48
C TRP A 190 8.14 -17.10 3.67
N ARG A 191 9.25 -16.36 3.75
CA ARG A 191 9.41 -15.10 3.00
C ARG A 191 9.43 -15.35 1.49
N THR A 192 10.05 -16.45 1.03
CA THR A 192 10.04 -16.81 -0.39
C THR A 192 8.63 -17.15 -0.87
N ILE A 193 7.88 -17.95 -0.10
CA ILE A 193 6.48 -18.27 -0.40
C ILE A 193 5.64 -16.99 -0.46
N PHE A 194 5.81 -16.08 0.51
CA PHE A 194 5.09 -14.81 0.54
C PHE A 194 5.36 -13.96 -0.71
N VAL A 195 6.62 -13.84 -1.14
CA VAL A 195 6.99 -13.09 -2.35
C VAL A 195 6.39 -13.76 -3.60
N ILE A 196 6.46 -15.08 -3.72
CA ILE A 196 5.88 -15.81 -4.86
C ILE A 196 4.36 -15.62 -4.90
N LEU A 197 3.67 -15.79 -3.78
CA LEU A 197 2.21 -15.64 -3.71
C LEU A 197 1.78 -14.21 -4.07
N THR A 198 2.41 -13.20 -3.48
CA THR A 198 2.08 -11.80 -3.78
C THR A 198 2.35 -11.45 -5.24
N THR A 199 3.43 -11.97 -5.83
CA THR A 199 3.73 -11.82 -7.25
C THR A 199 2.67 -12.46 -8.14
N VAL A 200 2.26 -13.70 -7.84
CA VAL A 200 1.22 -14.39 -8.61
C VAL A 200 -0.11 -13.65 -8.52
N ILE A 201 -0.50 -13.17 -7.33
CA ILE A 201 -1.71 -12.37 -7.14
C ILE A 201 -1.64 -11.09 -7.97
N SER A 202 -0.49 -10.38 -7.97
CA SER A 202 -0.30 -9.18 -8.80
C SER A 202 -0.39 -9.46 -10.30
N MET A 203 0.06 -10.62 -10.77
CA MET A 203 -0.08 -11.01 -12.19
C MET A 203 -1.54 -11.32 -12.57
N LEU A 204 -2.34 -11.84 -11.63
CA LEU A 204 -3.73 -12.23 -11.86
C LEU A 204 -4.72 -11.06 -11.76
N LEU A 205 -4.35 -9.99 -11.06
CA LEU A 205 -5.21 -8.83 -10.79
C LEU A 205 -4.58 -7.53 -11.33
N PRO A 206 -4.65 -7.28 -12.66
CA PRO A 206 -4.04 -6.08 -13.25
C PRO A 206 -4.85 -4.79 -13.02
N PHE A 207 -5.98 -4.82 -12.31
CA PHE A 207 -6.86 -3.66 -12.10
C PHE A 207 -6.44 -2.84 -10.87
N PHE A 208 -5.33 -2.10 -11.00
CA PHE A 208 -4.73 -1.39 -9.87
C PHE A 208 -5.71 -0.42 -9.18
N ASN A 209 -6.46 0.38 -9.94
CA ASN A 209 -7.36 1.40 -9.39
C ASN A 209 -8.50 0.78 -8.57
N ASP A 210 -9.12 -0.29 -9.06
CA ASP A 210 -10.20 -0.96 -8.34
C ASP A 210 -9.68 -1.68 -7.09
N VAL A 211 -8.51 -2.33 -7.18
CA VAL A 211 -7.89 -2.97 -6.01
C VAL A 211 -7.56 -1.95 -4.94
N VAL A 212 -7.00 -0.80 -5.31
CA VAL A 212 -6.73 0.31 -4.39
C VAL A 212 -8.02 0.87 -3.80
N GLY A 213 -9.09 0.98 -4.59
CA GLY A 213 -10.41 1.39 -4.12
C GLY A 213 -10.97 0.44 -3.04
N ILE A 214 -10.90 -0.88 -3.27
CA ILE A 214 -11.31 -1.90 -2.30
C ILE A 214 -10.45 -1.85 -1.03
N LEU A 215 -9.12 -1.87 -1.18
CA LEU A 215 -8.18 -1.88 -0.04
C LEU A 215 -8.30 -0.61 0.79
N GLY A 216 -8.41 0.54 0.12
CA GLY A 216 -8.63 1.84 0.74
C GLY A 216 -9.89 1.86 1.57
N ALA A 217 -11.02 1.47 0.98
CA ALA A 217 -12.31 1.49 1.66
C ALA A 217 -12.40 0.48 2.82
N LEU A 218 -11.89 -0.75 2.63
CA LEU A 218 -11.88 -1.77 3.69
C LEU A 218 -10.93 -1.44 4.84
N GLY A 219 -9.79 -0.82 4.55
CA GLY A 219 -8.82 -0.42 5.57
C GLY A 219 -9.22 0.88 6.29
N PHE A 220 -9.79 1.83 5.57
CA PHE A 220 -10.03 3.18 6.05
C PHE A 220 -10.99 3.23 7.23
N TRP A 221 -12.21 2.69 7.10
CA TRP A 221 -13.19 2.78 8.18
C TRP A 221 -12.73 2.09 9.47
N PRO A 222 -12.38 0.79 9.49
CA PRO A 222 -12.08 0.10 10.74
C PRO A 222 -10.77 0.61 11.37
N LEU A 223 -9.71 0.84 10.58
CA LEU A 223 -8.38 1.13 11.12
C LEU A 223 -8.12 2.63 11.31
N THR A 224 -8.65 3.48 10.42
CA THR A 224 -8.35 4.93 10.44
C THR A 224 -9.44 5.76 11.12
N VAL A 225 -10.68 5.27 11.13
CA VAL A 225 -11.82 6.02 11.70
C VAL A 225 -12.36 5.36 12.96
N TYR A 226 -12.97 4.19 12.84
CA TYR A 226 -13.69 3.53 13.93
C TYR A 226 -12.79 3.24 15.13
N PHE A 227 -11.67 2.54 14.94
CA PHE A 227 -10.81 2.15 16.05
C PHE A 227 -10.21 3.36 16.81
N PRO A 228 -9.64 4.39 16.14
CA PRO A 228 -9.17 5.59 16.83
C PRO A 228 -10.28 6.39 17.52
N VAL A 229 -11.48 6.48 16.92
CA VAL A 229 -12.63 7.19 17.51
C VAL A 229 -13.09 6.49 18.79
N GLU A 230 -13.26 5.17 18.76
CA GLU A 230 -13.64 4.40 19.95
C GLU A 230 -12.56 4.46 21.03
N MET A 231 -11.29 4.33 20.65
CA MET A 231 -10.18 4.50 21.58
C MET A 231 -10.19 5.89 22.25
N TYR A 232 -10.49 6.95 21.48
CA TYR A 232 -10.59 8.31 22.01
C TYR A 232 -11.77 8.46 22.99
N ILE A 233 -12.95 7.92 22.66
CA ILE A 233 -14.14 7.95 23.54
C ILE A 233 -13.86 7.25 24.86
N VAL A 234 -13.26 6.06 24.83
CA VAL A 234 -12.92 5.27 26.02
C VAL A 234 -11.84 5.97 26.85
N GLN A 235 -10.76 6.44 26.23
CA GLN A 235 -9.65 7.07 26.93
C GLN A 235 -10.06 8.41 27.58
N LYS A 236 -10.91 9.20 26.91
CA LYS A 236 -11.40 10.49 27.43
C LYS A 236 -12.67 10.37 28.26
N LYS A 237 -13.20 9.15 28.45
CA LYS A 237 -14.44 8.87 29.20
C LYS A 237 -15.58 9.79 28.77
N ILE A 238 -15.76 9.96 27.46
CA ILE A 238 -16.79 10.87 26.94
C ILE A 238 -18.17 10.30 27.29
N PRO A 239 -19.06 11.07 27.94
CA PRO A 239 -20.37 10.57 28.29
C PRO A 239 -21.19 10.26 27.04
N LYS A 240 -21.84 9.10 27.04
CA LYS A 240 -22.78 8.69 25.98
C LYS A 240 -23.85 9.76 25.82
N TRP A 241 -24.26 10.02 24.58
CA TRP A 241 -25.24 11.07 24.21
C TRP A 241 -24.80 12.53 24.44
N SER A 242 -23.55 12.77 24.84
CA SER A 242 -22.99 14.12 24.74
C SER A 242 -22.91 14.56 23.28
N THR A 243 -23.04 15.86 23.01
CA THR A 243 -22.86 16.46 21.67
C THR A 243 -21.56 16.00 21.01
N ARG A 244 -20.47 15.88 21.78
CA ARG A 244 -19.17 15.38 21.27
C ARG A 244 -19.23 13.91 20.88
N TRP A 245 -19.90 13.09 21.68
CA TRP A 245 -20.07 11.66 21.39
C TRP A 245 -20.93 11.46 20.14
N ILE A 246 -22.05 12.18 20.03
CA ILE A 246 -22.93 12.14 18.86
C ILE A 246 -22.17 12.57 17.60
N CYS A 247 -21.41 13.67 17.65
CA CYS A 247 -20.60 14.14 16.53
C CYS A 247 -19.57 13.09 16.07
N LEU A 248 -18.85 12.46 17.01
CA LEU A 248 -17.88 11.42 16.69
C LEU A 248 -18.52 10.17 16.08
N GLN A 249 -19.70 9.76 16.56
CA GLN A 249 -20.44 8.62 16.01
C GLN A 249 -21.00 8.93 14.62
N ILE A 250 -21.56 10.13 14.41
CA ILE A 250 -22.02 10.57 13.09
C ILE A 250 -20.86 10.56 12.09
N LEU A 251 -19.69 11.08 12.47
CA LEU A 251 -18.48 11.05 11.64
C LEU A 251 -18.10 9.61 11.28
N SER A 252 -18.05 8.70 12.27
CA SER A 252 -17.71 7.29 12.02
C SER A 252 -18.69 6.60 11.08
N MET A 253 -20.00 6.83 11.28
CA MET A 253 -21.05 6.26 10.44
C MET A 253 -21.05 6.85 9.02
N ALA A 254 -20.79 8.15 8.87
CA ALA A 254 -20.64 8.77 7.55
C ALA A 254 -19.45 8.16 6.78
N CYS A 255 -18.30 7.98 7.44
CA CYS A 255 -17.14 7.31 6.86
C CYS A 255 -17.41 5.83 6.53
N LEU A 256 -18.26 5.14 7.31
CA LEU A 256 -18.69 3.78 7.00
C LEU A 256 -19.46 3.74 5.69
N VAL A 257 -20.46 4.61 5.52
CA VAL A 257 -21.27 4.69 4.30
C VAL A 257 -20.39 4.97 3.08
N ILE A 258 -19.49 5.95 3.18
CA ILE A 258 -18.53 6.27 2.10
C ILE A 258 -17.69 5.03 1.75
N SER A 259 -17.20 4.30 2.75
CA SER A 259 -16.40 3.10 2.54
C SER A 259 -17.22 1.99 1.86
N LEU A 260 -18.47 1.78 2.28
CA LEU A 260 -19.35 0.77 1.66
C LEU A 260 -19.64 1.10 0.19
N VAL A 261 -19.91 2.37 -0.12
CA VAL A 261 -20.13 2.84 -1.49
C VAL A 261 -18.86 2.67 -2.33
N ALA A 262 -17.69 3.02 -1.78
CA ALA A 262 -16.41 2.84 -2.47
C ALA A 262 -16.09 1.36 -2.74
N VAL A 263 -16.36 0.45 -1.79
CA VAL A 263 -16.24 -1.01 -2.00
C VAL A 263 -17.19 -1.47 -3.10
N ALA A 264 -18.45 -1.04 -3.08
CA ALA A 264 -19.43 -1.44 -4.09
C ALA A 264 -19.02 -1.00 -5.50
N GLY A 265 -18.59 0.26 -5.67
CA GLY A 265 -18.10 0.77 -6.94
C GLY A 265 -16.85 0.04 -7.42
N SER A 266 -15.89 -0.21 -6.53
CA SER A 266 -14.64 -0.90 -6.89
C SER A 266 -14.88 -2.38 -7.23
N LEU A 267 -15.79 -3.07 -6.53
CA LEU A 267 -16.18 -4.44 -6.86
C LEU A 267 -16.89 -4.51 -8.22
N ALA A 268 -17.75 -3.54 -8.53
CA ALA A 268 -18.38 -3.44 -9.84
C ALA A 268 -17.32 -3.28 -10.94
N GLY A 269 -16.31 -2.42 -10.71
CA GLY A 269 -15.14 -2.26 -11.59
C GLY A 269 -14.42 -3.58 -11.83
N VAL A 270 -14.00 -4.27 -10.75
CA VAL A 270 -13.32 -5.57 -10.84
C VAL A 270 -14.14 -6.60 -11.63
N VAL A 271 -15.45 -6.72 -11.36
CA VAL A 271 -16.31 -7.72 -12.03
C VAL A 271 -16.44 -7.42 -13.52
N LEU A 272 -16.57 -6.15 -13.90
CA LEU A 272 -16.65 -5.75 -15.30
C LEU A 272 -15.33 -6.01 -16.03
N ASP A 273 -14.22 -5.68 -15.40
CA ASP A 273 -12.90 -5.88 -15.98
C ASP A 273 -12.53 -7.38 -16.05
N LEU A 274 -12.92 -8.19 -15.07
CA LEU A 274 -12.74 -9.65 -15.10
C LEU A 274 -13.53 -10.33 -16.21
N LYS A 275 -14.72 -9.82 -16.58
CA LYS A 275 -15.49 -10.37 -17.71
C LYS A 275 -14.76 -10.22 -19.04
N ALA A 276 -13.89 -9.22 -19.14
CA ALA A 276 -13.17 -8.92 -20.36
C ALA A 276 -11.73 -9.48 -20.34
N TYR A 277 -11.19 -9.71 -19.15
CA TYR A 277 -9.86 -10.27 -18.95
C TYR A 277 -9.80 -11.76 -19.27
N LYS A 278 -8.81 -12.15 -20.09
CA LYS A 278 -8.45 -13.55 -20.36
C LYS A 278 -7.06 -13.79 -19.80
N PRO A 279 -6.91 -14.48 -18.65
CA PRO A 279 -5.61 -14.74 -18.05
C PRO A 279 -4.66 -15.40 -19.06
N PHE A 280 -3.44 -14.88 -19.15
CA PHE A 280 -2.35 -15.47 -19.93
C PHE A 280 -2.59 -15.60 -21.45
N LYS A 281 -3.52 -14.84 -22.03
CA LYS A 281 -3.63 -14.69 -23.49
C LYS A 281 -2.94 -13.42 -23.97
N THR A 282 -1.87 -13.57 -24.75
CA THR A 282 -1.30 -12.52 -25.59
C THR A 282 -2.05 -12.51 -26.92
N SER A 283 -2.83 -11.47 -27.21
CA SER A 283 -3.25 -11.20 -28.59
C SER A 283 -2.01 -10.69 -29.33
N TYR A 284 -1.48 -11.52 -30.22
CA TYR A 284 -0.49 -11.11 -31.22
C TYR A 284 -1.18 -10.34 -32.35
#